data_AF-A0A944V8U4-F1
#
_entry.id   AF-A0A944V8U4-F1
#
_cell.length_a   1.000
_cell.length_b   1.000
_cell.length_c   1.000
_cell.angle_alpha   90.00
_cell.angle_beta   90.00
_cell.angle_gamma   90.00
#
_symmetry.space_group_name_H-M   'P 1'
#
loop_
_entity.id
_entity.type
_entity.pdbx_description
1 polymer ?
#
loop_
_entity_poly.entity_id
_entity_poly.type
_entity_poly.pdbx_seq_one_letter_code
_entity_poly.pdbx_strand_id
1 'polypeptide(L)' 'MSQLEPVRIPAGHGKAVRLGAGAKVKLINTYGTQVVDCWALNAYDLNEFMSM' A
#
# COMPACT_ATOMS: atom_id res chain seq x y z
N MET A 1 -18.83 -4.04 -9.57
CA MET A 1 -17.91 -3.53 -8.52
C MET A 1 -17.58 -2.10 -8.89
N SER A 2 -18.07 -1.11 -8.14
CA SER A 2 -17.72 0.30 -8.38
C SER A 2 -16.22 0.48 -8.15
N GLN A 3 -15.52 1.10 -9.10
CA GLN A 3 -14.11 1.45 -8.88
C GLN A 3 -14.04 2.59 -7.87
N LEU A 4 -13.28 2.40 -6.79
CA LEU A 4 -12.98 3.46 -5.83
C LEU A 4 -11.91 4.37 -6.43
N GLU A 5 -12.03 5.68 -6.20
CA GLU A 5 -11.03 6.66 -6.64
C GLU A 5 -9.67 6.39 -5.96
N PRO A 6 -8.56 6.27 -6.72
CA PRO A 6 -7.24 6.03 -6.15
C PRO A 6 -6.73 7.21 -5.31
N VAL A 7 -6.16 6.91 -4.15
CA VAL A 7 -5.43 7.91 -3.36
C VAL A 7 -4.06 8.15 -3.97
N ARG A 8 -3.73 9.41 -4.30
CA ARG A 8 -2.41 9.78 -4.83
C ARG A 8 -1.37 9.86 -3.72
N ILE A 9 -0.22 9.24 -3.96
CA ILE A 9 0.99 9.40 -3.15
C ILE A 9 1.92 10.37 -3.91
N PRO A 10 2.22 11.56 -3.36
CA PRO A 10 3.16 12.48 -4.00
C PRO A 10 4.56 11.87 -4.13
N ALA A 11 5.34 12.34 -5.11
CA ALA A 11 6.72 11.91 -5.27
C ALA A 11 7.55 12.15 -3.99
N GLY A 12 8.38 11.20 -3.61
CA GLY A 12 9.21 11.27 -2.39
C GLY A 12 8.45 11.09 -1.07
N HIS A 13 7.18 10.68 -1.09
CA HIS A 13 6.37 10.47 0.11
C HIS A 13 5.91 9.01 0.23
N GLY A 14 5.64 8.58 1.46
CA GLY A 14 5.02 7.29 1.77
C GLY A 14 3.57 7.45 2.21
N LYS A 15 2.79 6.36 2.13
CA LYS A 15 1.42 6.29 2.65
C LYS A 15 1.16 4.94 3.29
N ALA A 16 0.66 4.95 4.52
CA ALA A 16 0.13 3.77 5.18
C ALA A 16 -1.38 3.64 4.96
N VAL A 17 -1.86 2.42 4.78
CA VAL A 17 -3.29 2.08 4.69
C VAL A 17 -3.58 0.88 5.57
N ARG A 18 -4.67 0.93 6.34
CA ARG A 18 -5.17 -0.22 7.10
C ARG A 18 -5.92 -1.14 6.16
N LEU A 19 -5.63 -2.44 6.22
CA LEU A 19 -6.27 -3.46 5.41
C LEU A 19 -6.94 -4.50 6.30
N GLY A 20 -8.20 -4.82 6.02
CA GLY A 20 -8.90 -5.93 6.67
C GLY A 20 -8.43 -7.29 6.13
N ALA A 21 -8.56 -8.35 6.92
CA ALA A 21 -8.24 -9.70 6.49
C ALA A 21 -9.03 -10.08 5.21
N GLY A 22 -8.35 -10.61 4.20
CA GLY A 22 -8.94 -10.97 2.90
C GLY A 22 -9.15 -9.81 1.92
N ALA A 23 -8.96 -8.55 2.35
CA ALA A 23 -8.99 -7.40 1.45
C ALA A 23 -7.69 -7.29 0.62
N LYS A 24 -7.71 -6.46 -0.42
CA LYS A 24 -6.59 -6.26 -1.36
C LYS A 24 -6.34 -4.77 -1.58
N VAL A 25 -5.08 -4.41 -1.83
CA VAL A 25 -4.66 -3.08 -2.27
C VAL A 25 -4.15 -3.18 -3.70
N LYS A 26 -4.50 -2.20 -4.54
CA LYS A 26 -3.96 -2.04 -5.89
C LYS A 26 -3.01 -0.84 -5.91
N LEU A 27 -1.75 -1.08 -6.23
CA LEU A 27 -0.77 -0.03 -6.51
C LEU A 27 -0.77 0.27 -8.01
N ILE A 28 -0.87 1.56 -8.38
CA ILE A 28 -0.88 2.01 -9.77
C ILE A 28 0.39 2.83 -10.01
N ASN A 29 1.24 2.37 -10.92
CA ASN A 29 2.39 3.14 -11.37
C ASN A 29 1.93 4.18 -12.41
N THR A 30 1.51 5.35 -11.94
CA THR A 30 0.83 6.38 -12.73
C THR A 30 1.58 6.79 -14.00
N TYR A 31 2.91 6.85 -13.96
CA TYR A 31 3.76 7.28 -15.07
C TYR A 31 4.65 6.16 -15.65
N GLY A 32 4.56 4.96 -15.10
CA GLY A 32 5.14 3.74 -15.67
C GLY A 32 6.56 3.38 -15.22
N THR A 33 7.32 4.30 -14.63
CA THR A 33 8.75 4.07 -14.29
C THR A 33 9.05 4.16 -12.80
N GLN A 34 8.06 4.46 -11.95
CA GLN A 34 8.26 4.61 -10.51
C GLN A 34 8.45 3.26 -9.81
N VAL A 35 9.46 3.17 -8.95
CA VAL A 35 9.62 2.07 -7.99
C VAL A 35 9.05 2.51 -6.65
N VAL A 36 8.46 1.59 -5.89
CA VAL A 36 7.88 1.84 -4.57
C VAL A 36 8.37 0.78 -3.60
N ASP A 37 8.95 1.22 -2.49
CA ASP A 37 9.24 0.34 -1.37
C ASP A 37 7.93 -0.09 -0.70
N CYS A 38 7.75 -1.40 -0.52
CA CYS A 38 6.52 -1.97 0.01
C CYS A 38 6.81 -2.71 1.31
N TRP A 39 6.01 -2.42 2.34
CA TRP A 39 6.05 -3.08 3.63
C TRP A 39 4.63 -3.44 4.06
N ALA A 40 4.47 -4.59 4.70
CA ALA A 40 3.24 -4.95 5.40
C ALA A 40 3.57 -5.25 6.86
N LEU A 41 2.80 -4.69 7.77
CA LEU A 41 2.91 -4.91 9.21
C LEU A 41 1.58 -5.45 9.72
N ASN A 42 1.61 -6.30 10.74
CA ASN A 42 0.38 -6.68 11.43
C ASN A 42 -0.25 -5.43 12.06
N ALA A 43 -1.53 -5.23 11.79
CA ALA A 43 -2.34 -4.12 12.29
C ALA A 43 -2.39 -4.03 13.83
N TYR A 44 -2.14 -5.15 14.53
CA TYR A 44 -2.24 -5.29 15.98
C TYR A 44 -0.89 -5.53 16.67
N ASP A 45 0.17 -5.83 15.91
CA ASP A 45 1.54 -5.96 16.42
C ASP A 45 2.55 -5.49 15.37
N LEU A 46 3.16 -4.32 15.58
CA LEU A 46 4.12 -3.77 14.62
C LEU A 46 5.47 -4.50 14.62
N ASN A 47 5.73 -5.39 15.59
CA ASN A 47 6.91 -6.25 15.58
C ASN A 47 6.75 -7.47 14.67
N GLU A 48 5.51 -7.79 14.26
CA GLU A 48 5.23 -8.77 13.23
C GLU A 48 5.08 -8.04 11.89
N PHE A 49 6.03 -8.28 10.99
CA PHE A 49 6.08 -7.62 9.68
C PHE A 49 6.48 -8.61 8.60
N MET A 50 6.19 -8.24 7.36
CA MET A 50 6.64 -8.94 6.16
C MET A 50 8.16 -9.13 6.22
N SER A 51 8.61 -10.39 6.26
CA SER A 51 10.00 -10.76 6.10
C SER A 51 10.27 -11.03 4.62
N MET A 52 11.14 -10.23 4.02
CA MET A 52 11.57 -10.34 2.62
C MET A 52 12.67 -11.39 2.44
#